data_AF-A0A3D8QDX3-F1
#
_entry.id   AF-A0A3D8QDX3-F1
#
_cell.length_a   1.000
_cell.length_b   1.000
_cell.length_c   1.000
_cell.angle_alpha   90.00
_cell.angle_beta   90.00
_cell.angle_gamma   90.00
#
_symmetry.space_group_name_H-M   'P 1'
#
loop_
_entity.id
_entity.type
_entity.pdbx_description
1 polymer ?
#
loop_
_entity_poly.entity_id
_entity_poly.type
_entity_poly.pdbx_seq_one_letter_code
_entity_poly.pdbx_strand_id
1 'polypeptide(L)'
;MDFGNPPFRVRHETMTYPYAQPEPALFSSQAFDNWPASSPSSRSPNFLQTRCTVLEEELRVYMSRLREEQASKAIALGDVVRLREERTQLEDDLSRCTDANVEFARENEALRDAIADKEQLIAEEHNAHRHRSEEMEEEIILLKNQYNDLVMEESILRGEKYSVDELHCEEIKRRRASEKEVDRLERRVAELSDEVDEVTRKLEREKSRALRLQDQTRSLERDQADKEPLVDIGVAVRTRFLQQARKMVTGQQTSMRAIKSGNAAAHRANGLVDAAVFRVAQLAGRDMQDMARVFKDLYKVPPLQYGYGYRPKKYLEAIDCEATIRTTLSVRRELNSMPQRLQAMDQIDAISSKLIQNGGRLTADQFDRDTDVEWRLQRVKTLTDEIVEAARTMT
;
A
#
# COMPACT_ATOMS: atom_id res chain seq x y z
N MET A 1 -41.37 8.84 45.04
CA MET A 1 -41.14 7.43 45.40
C MET A 1 -40.16 7.45 46.56
N ASP A 2 -40.55 7.70 47.80
CA ASP A 2 -41.70 7.24 48.58
C ASP A 2 -41.78 5.71 48.69
N PHE A 3 -41.20 5.20 49.77
CA PHE A 3 -41.49 4.02 50.61
C PHE A 3 -40.40 4.09 51.70
N GLY A 4 -40.63 4.00 53.01
CA GLY A 4 -41.71 3.40 53.76
C GLY A 4 -41.06 2.77 55.00
N ASN A 5 -41.37 3.36 56.15
CA ASN A 5 -41.27 2.85 57.53
C ASN A 5 -41.63 1.33 57.65
N PRO A 6 -41.40 0.56 58.76
CA PRO A 6 -41.51 1.02 60.16
C PRO A 6 -40.69 0.14 61.20
N PRO A 7 -41.06 -0.09 62.50
CA PRO A 7 -40.14 -0.24 63.63
C PRO A 7 -40.26 -1.63 64.33
N PHE A 8 -39.51 -1.94 65.40
CA PHE A 8 -39.96 -2.94 66.38
C PHE A 8 -39.42 -2.69 67.81
N ARG A 9 -40.38 -2.57 68.74
CA ARG A 9 -40.28 -2.77 70.19
C ARG A 9 -40.11 -4.26 70.50
N VAL A 10 -39.43 -4.60 71.60
CA VAL A 10 -39.92 -5.62 72.54
C VAL A 10 -39.71 -5.14 73.99
N ARG A 11 -40.80 -5.14 74.74
CA ARG A 11 -40.94 -5.02 76.20
C ARG A 11 -40.85 -6.41 76.84
N HIS A 12 -40.42 -6.48 78.10
CA HIS A 12 -41.03 -7.23 79.22
C HIS A 12 -40.43 -6.59 80.50
N GLU A 13 -41.14 -5.87 81.40
CA GLU A 13 -42.28 -6.21 82.28
C GLU A 13 -42.06 -7.56 82.99
N THR A 14 -41.84 -7.64 84.30
CA THR A 14 -42.88 -7.73 85.35
C THR A 14 -42.22 -7.84 86.76
N MET A 15 -42.67 -7.09 87.78
CA MET A 15 -43.52 -7.53 88.94
C MET A 15 -42.84 -8.56 89.88
N THR A 16 -42.94 -8.58 91.22
CA THR A 16 -43.94 -8.16 92.23
C THR A 16 -43.26 -8.41 93.60
N TYR A 17 -43.12 -7.45 94.53
CA TYR A 17 -44.00 -7.13 95.69
C TYR A 17 -43.92 -8.09 96.92
N PRO A 18 -44.44 -7.71 98.11
CA PRO A 18 -43.73 -7.69 99.41
C PRO A 18 -44.31 -8.70 100.43
N TYR A 19 -43.88 -8.74 101.69
CA TYR A 19 -44.66 -9.07 102.92
C TYR A 19 -43.66 -8.97 104.11
N ALA A 20 -43.69 -7.93 104.93
CA ALA A 20 -44.56 -7.70 106.10
C ALA A 20 -44.24 -8.61 107.31
N GLN A 21 -44.07 -7.94 108.47
CA GLN A 21 -43.82 -8.47 109.83
C GLN A 21 -44.94 -9.39 110.34
N PRO A 22 -44.79 -10.04 111.51
CA PRO A 22 -45.21 -9.37 112.77
C PRO A 22 -44.41 -9.77 114.06
N GLU A 23 -44.26 -8.84 115.01
CA GLU A 23 -44.22 -9.12 116.47
C GLU A 23 -45.67 -9.49 116.96
N PRO A 24 -46.06 -9.74 118.25
CA PRO A 24 -45.38 -9.63 119.56
C PRO A 24 -45.82 -10.69 120.64
N ALA A 25 -45.52 -10.37 121.92
CA ALA A 25 -46.22 -10.73 123.19
C ALA A 25 -45.78 -12.02 123.94
N LEU A 26 -45.19 -11.95 125.16
CA LEU A 26 -45.72 -11.63 126.52
C LEU A 26 -46.41 -12.83 127.24
N PHE A 27 -45.77 -13.34 128.31
CA PHE A 27 -46.36 -13.90 129.55
C PHE A 27 -45.17 -13.99 130.56
N SER A 28 -45.06 -13.22 131.65
CA SER A 28 -45.84 -13.16 132.91
C SER A 28 -45.81 -14.43 133.76
N SER A 29 -45.09 -14.43 134.90
CA SER A 29 -45.70 -14.41 136.24
C SER A 29 -44.66 -14.32 137.38
N GLN A 30 -44.80 -13.32 138.24
CA GLN A 30 -44.34 -13.28 139.64
C GLN A 30 -45.34 -14.02 140.57
N ALA A 31 -44.96 -14.12 141.86
CA ALA A 31 -45.79 -14.29 143.09
C ALA A 31 -45.85 -15.72 143.66
N PHE A 32 -45.90 -15.99 144.98
CA PHE A 32 -45.68 -15.28 146.25
C PHE A 32 -45.86 -16.33 147.41
N ASP A 33 -45.24 -16.06 148.59
CA ASP A 33 -45.64 -16.40 149.98
C ASP A 33 -45.88 -17.85 150.47
N ASN A 34 -45.23 -18.31 151.57
CA ASN A 34 -45.50 -18.03 153.00
C ASN A 34 -46.94 -18.34 153.45
N TRP A 35 -47.13 -19.17 154.49
CA TRP A 35 -47.36 -18.77 155.90
C TRP A 35 -48.00 -19.92 156.76
N PRO A 36 -48.36 -19.76 158.07
CA PRO A 36 -47.93 -20.64 159.18
C PRO A 36 -49.11 -21.37 159.88
N ALA A 37 -48.86 -22.04 161.02
CA ALA A 37 -49.70 -21.91 162.23
C ALA A 37 -49.16 -22.77 163.40
N SER A 38 -49.20 -22.18 164.59
CA SER A 38 -48.75 -22.70 165.88
C SER A 38 -49.85 -23.50 166.62
N SER A 39 -49.43 -24.44 167.49
CA SER A 39 -49.91 -24.96 168.81
C SER A 39 -51.36 -24.65 169.31
N PRO A 40 -52.01 -25.39 170.26
CA PRO A 40 -51.42 -26.15 171.40
C PRO A 40 -52.20 -27.36 172.00
N SER A 41 -51.60 -27.98 173.04
CA SER A 41 -52.18 -28.51 174.30
C SER A 41 -52.88 -29.91 174.42
N SER A 42 -52.24 -30.73 175.29
CA SER A 42 -52.79 -31.44 176.47
C SER A 42 -53.47 -32.85 176.40
N ARG A 43 -52.90 -33.75 177.24
CA ARG A 43 -53.45 -34.93 177.98
C ARG A 43 -53.93 -36.15 177.16
N SER A 44 -53.17 -37.28 177.10
CA SER A 44 -53.07 -38.41 178.08
C SER A 44 -54.21 -39.44 177.94
N PRO A 45 -54.08 -40.77 178.22
CA PRO A 45 -52.93 -41.71 178.25
C PRO A 45 -53.21 -43.06 177.51
N ASN A 46 -52.18 -43.66 176.90
CA ASN A 46 -51.89 -45.12 176.76
C ASN A 46 -50.80 -45.37 175.69
N PHE A 47 -49.85 -44.43 175.56
CA PHE A 47 -49.12 -44.08 174.33
C PHE A 47 -47.68 -44.63 174.22
N LEU A 48 -47.35 -45.75 174.86
CA LEU A 48 -45.94 -46.23 174.89
C LEU A 48 -45.68 -47.60 174.26
N GLN A 49 -46.67 -48.25 173.65
CA GLN A 49 -46.45 -49.56 173.00
C GLN A 49 -46.66 -49.58 171.47
N THR A 50 -47.39 -48.61 170.90
CA THR A 50 -47.63 -48.49 169.45
C THR A 50 -46.66 -47.52 168.74
N ARG A 51 -45.81 -46.81 169.48
CA ARG A 51 -44.92 -45.77 168.94
C ARG A 51 -43.60 -46.31 168.35
N CYS A 52 -43.25 -47.57 168.64
CA CYS A 52 -42.09 -48.22 168.01
C CYS A 52 -42.38 -48.73 166.59
N THR A 53 -43.61 -49.13 166.27
CA THR A 53 -43.95 -49.63 164.92
C THR A 53 -44.17 -48.51 163.90
N VAL A 54 -44.52 -47.29 164.34
CA VAL A 54 -44.74 -46.14 163.43
C VAL A 54 -43.40 -45.50 163.00
N LEU A 55 -42.40 -45.45 163.87
CA LEU A 55 -41.08 -44.89 163.55
C LEU A 55 -40.26 -45.77 162.60
N GLU A 56 -40.44 -47.10 162.65
CA GLU A 56 -39.77 -48.00 161.69
C GLU A 56 -40.34 -47.85 160.26
N GLU A 57 -41.65 -47.58 160.13
CA GLU A 57 -42.27 -47.35 158.83
C GLU A 57 -41.90 -45.97 158.25
N GLU A 58 -41.79 -44.92 159.08
CA GLU A 58 -41.31 -43.60 158.66
C GLU A 58 -39.85 -43.61 158.19
N LEU A 59 -38.97 -44.39 158.85
CA LEU A 59 -37.57 -44.54 158.43
C LEU A 59 -37.45 -45.28 157.09
N ARG A 60 -38.33 -46.26 156.85
CA ARG A 60 -38.40 -47.01 155.58
C ARG A 60 -38.81 -46.11 154.42
N VAL A 61 -39.81 -45.24 154.63
CA VAL A 61 -40.27 -44.26 153.62
C VAL A 61 -39.19 -43.23 153.33
N TYR A 62 -38.47 -42.73 154.34
CA TYR A 62 -37.37 -41.79 154.14
C TYR A 62 -36.22 -42.39 153.33
N MET A 63 -35.81 -43.62 153.64
CA MET A 63 -34.75 -44.31 152.90
C MET A 63 -35.16 -44.66 151.46
N SER A 64 -36.46 -44.85 151.18
CA SER A 64 -36.96 -45.04 149.81
C SER A 64 -36.93 -43.73 149.00
N ARG A 65 -37.34 -42.61 149.61
CA ARG A 65 -37.24 -41.28 148.97
C ARG A 65 -35.81 -40.87 148.67
N LEU A 66 -34.87 -41.15 149.57
CA LEU A 66 -33.46 -40.84 149.35
C LEU A 66 -32.87 -41.63 148.16
N ARG A 67 -33.31 -42.87 147.95
CA ARG A 67 -32.91 -43.67 146.78
C ARG A 67 -33.52 -43.14 145.48
N GLU A 68 -34.78 -42.72 145.49
CA GLU A 68 -35.40 -42.07 144.32
C GLU A 68 -34.72 -40.74 143.97
N GLU A 69 -34.36 -39.94 144.97
CA GLU A 69 -33.68 -38.66 144.74
C GLU A 69 -32.27 -38.86 144.17
N GLN A 70 -31.51 -39.86 144.67
CA GLN A 70 -30.21 -40.20 144.09
C GLN A 70 -30.33 -40.81 142.68
N ALA A 71 -31.37 -41.59 142.40
CA ALA A 71 -31.64 -42.10 141.05
C ALA A 71 -31.99 -40.97 140.08
N SER A 72 -32.82 -40.01 140.50
CA SER A 72 -33.20 -38.84 139.69
C SER A 72 -31.99 -37.92 139.42
N LYS A 73 -31.09 -37.77 140.40
CA LYS A 73 -29.84 -37.02 140.24
C LYS A 73 -28.86 -37.70 139.28
N ALA A 74 -28.81 -39.03 139.27
CA ALA A 74 -28.00 -39.79 138.32
C ALA A 74 -28.53 -39.67 136.87
N ILE A 75 -29.86 -39.65 136.69
CA ILE A 75 -30.49 -39.42 135.38
C ILE A 75 -30.20 -38.01 134.88
N ALA A 76 -30.37 -36.99 135.73
CA ALA A 76 -30.08 -35.60 135.37
C ALA A 76 -28.58 -35.37 135.03
N LEU A 77 -27.66 -36.07 135.70
CA LEU A 77 -26.24 -36.01 135.35
C LEU A 77 -25.95 -36.66 133.98
N GLY A 78 -26.63 -37.76 133.68
CA GLY A 78 -26.56 -38.41 132.36
C GLY A 78 -27.04 -37.50 131.23
N ASP A 79 -28.12 -36.74 131.44
CA ASP A 79 -28.63 -35.78 130.45
C ASP A 79 -27.67 -34.60 130.22
N VAL A 80 -26.98 -34.12 131.26
CA VAL A 80 -25.98 -33.05 131.12
C VAL A 80 -24.74 -33.51 130.36
N VAL A 81 -24.32 -34.77 130.53
CA VAL A 81 -23.21 -35.34 129.74
C VAL A 81 -23.62 -35.48 128.27
N ARG A 82 -24.81 -36.00 127.99
CA ARG A 82 -25.33 -36.12 126.61
C ARG A 82 -25.45 -34.75 125.92
N LEU A 83 -25.97 -33.73 126.61
CA LEU A 83 -26.08 -32.37 126.05
C LEU A 83 -24.71 -31.72 125.82
N ARG A 84 -23.69 -32.06 126.63
CA ARG A 84 -22.32 -31.62 126.37
C ARG A 84 -21.73 -32.29 125.13
N GLU A 85 -21.96 -33.59 124.97
CA GLU A 85 -21.54 -34.33 123.78
C GLU A 85 -22.24 -33.80 122.51
N GLU A 86 -23.54 -33.53 122.56
CA GLU A 86 -24.30 -32.90 121.47
C GLU A 86 -23.78 -31.50 121.15
N ARG A 87 -23.45 -30.70 122.17
CA ARG A 87 -22.87 -29.37 121.97
C ARG A 87 -21.50 -29.46 121.29
N THR A 88 -20.62 -30.37 121.73
CA THR A 88 -19.32 -30.56 121.06
C THR A 88 -19.49 -31.06 119.64
N GLN A 89 -20.46 -31.94 119.38
CA GLN A 89 -20.77 -32.41 118.03
C GLN A 89 -21.23 -31.26 117.13
N LEU A 90 -22.09 -30.37 117.64
CA LEU A 90 -22.57 -29.20 116.91
C LEU A 90 -21.49 -28.14 116.69
N GLU A 91 -20.57 -27.97 117.65
CA GLU A 91 -19.41 -27.08 117.48
C GLU A 91 -18.46 -27.62 116.41
N ASP A 92 -18.22 -28.94 116.37
CA ASP A 92 -17.44 -29.59 115.31
C ASP A 92 -18.14 -29.52 113.95
N ASP A 93 -19.46 -29.71 113.90
CA ASP A 93 -20.25 -29.57 112.67
C ASP A 93 -20.27 -28.12 112.17
N LEU A 94 -20.36 -27.14 113.08
CA LEU A 94 -20.26 -25.72 112.73
C LEU A 94 -18.86 -25.41 112.18
N SER A 95 -17.81 -25.93 112.80
CA SER A 95 -16.43 -25.76 112.31
C SER A 95 -16.26 -26.36 110.92
N ARG A 96 -16.77 -27.57 110.69
CA ARG A 96 -16.77 -28.21 109.36
C ARG A 96 -17.55 -27.39 108.33
N CYS A 97 -18.68 -26.82 108.71
CA CYS A 97 -19.50 -25.98 107.84
C CYS A 97 -18.80 -24.65 107.52
N THR A 98 -18.09 -24.05 108.48
CA THR A 98 -17.31 -22.84 108.25
C THR A 98 -16.12 -23.11 107.35
N ASP A 99 -15.41 -24.22 107.53
CA ASP A 99 -14.28 -24.60 106.68
C ASP A 99 -14.75 -24.89 105.25
N ALA A 100 -15.86 -25.62 105.10
CA ALA A 100 -16.48 -25.88 103.79
C ALA A 100 -16.95 -24.59 103.10
N ASN A 101 -17.49 -23.62 103.85
CA ASN A 101 -17.88 -22.32 103.28
C ASN A 101 -16.67 -21.48 102.85
N VAL A 102 -15.54 -21.55 103.58
CA VAL A 102 -14.30 -20.88 103.17
C VAL A 102 -13.73 -21.53 101.92
N GLU A 103 -13.75 -22.86 101.82
CA GLU A 103 -13.37 -23.56 100.59
C GLU A 103 -14.29 -23.20 99.42
N PHE A 104 -15.61 -23.20 99.62
CA PHE A 104 -16.57 -22.82 98.59
C PHE A 104 -16.43 -21.35 98.14
N ALA A 105 -16.07 -20.45 99.07
CA ALA A 105 -15.78 -19.06 98.74
C ALA A 105 -14.51 -18.94 97.89
N ARG A 106 -13.43 -19.67 98.24
CA ARG A 106 -12.21 -19.74 97.43
C ARG A 106 -12.45 -20.34 96.05
N GLU A 107 -13.25 -21.41 95.96
CA GLU A 107 -13.63 -22.01 94.68
C GLU A 107 -14.46 -21.05 93.82
N ASN A 108 -15.41 -20.31 94.41
CA ASN A 108 -16.17 -19.31 93.66
C ASN A 108 -15.32 -18.13 93.20
N GLU A 109 -14.35 -17.70 94.00
CA GLU A 109 -13.40 -16.66 93.61
C GLU A 109 -12.54 -17.15 92.44
N ALA A 110 -11.99 -18.37 92.53
CA ALA A 110 -11.25 -19.00 91.43
C ALA A 110 -12.09 -19.20 90.17
N LEU A 111 -13.38 -19.55 90.30
CA LEU A 111 -14.29 -19.66 89.15
C LEU A 111 -14.61 -18.30 88.54
N ARG A 112 -14.73 -17.24 89.34
CA ARG A 112 -14.92 -15.88 88.83
C ARG A 112 -13.70 -15.40 88.07
N ASP A 113 -12.51 -15.64 88.60
CA ASP A 113 -11.26 -15.32 87.90
C ASP A 113 -11.15 -16.12 86.60
N ALA A 114 -11.46 -17.43 86.62
CA ALA A 114 -11.47 -18.25 85.41
C ALA A 114 -12.53 -17.84 84.37
N ILE A 115 -13.67 -17.31 84.81
CA ILE A 115 -14.69 -16.72 83.93
C ILE A 115 -14.16 -15.43 83.33
N ALA A 116 -13.57 -14.54 84.14
CA ALA A 116 -12.99 -13.28 83.68
C ALA A 116 -11.88 -13.52 82.64
N ASP A 117 -10.98 -14.49 82.89
CA ASP A 117 -9.93 -14.88 81.95
C ASP A 117 -10.52 -15.42 80.63
N LYS A 118 -11.58 -16.22 80.69
CA LYS A 118 -12.27 -16.73 79.49
C LYS A 118 -12.99 -15.63 78.72
N GLU A 119 -13.63 -14.69 79.41
CA GLU A 119 -14.29 -13.54 78.79
C GLU A 119 -13.26 -12.65 78.09
N GLN A 120 -12.10 -12.43 78.72
CA GLN A 120 -10.99 -11.73 78.09
C GLN A 120 -10.49 -12.46 76.83
N LEU A 121 -10.28 -13.77 76.90
CA LEU A 121 -9.82 -14.57 75.76
C LEU A 121 -10.84 -14.56 74.60
N ILE A 122 -12.14 -14.63 74.89
CA ILE A 122 -13.21 -14.50 73.88
C ILE A 122 -13.19 -13.11 73.25
N ALA A 123 -12.99 -12.05 74.05
CA ALA A 123 -12.89 -10.69 73.54
C ALA A 123 -11.67 -10.51 72.62
N GLU A 124 -10.52 -11.08 73.00
CA GLU A 124 -9.30 -11.10 72.19
C GLU A 124 -9.50 -11.86 70.88
N GLU A 125 -10.10 -13.06 70.92
CA GLU A 125 -10.42 -13.84 69.71
C GLU A 125 -11.43 -13.12 68.81
N HIS A 126 -12.46 -12.50 69.38
CA HIS A 126 -13.45 -11.75 68.63
C HIS A 126 -12.83 -10.51 67.95
N ASN A 127 -11.93 -9.81 68.64
CA ASN A 127 -11.19 -8.69 68.07
C ASN A 127 -10.23 -9.16 66.96
N ALA A 128 -9.54 -10.28 67.16
CA ALA A 128 -8.68 -10.88 66.13
C ALA A 128 -9.48 -11.33 64.90
N HIS A 129 -10.67 -11.91 65.09
CA HIS A 129 -11.57 -12.26 63.99
C HIS A 129 -12.08 -11.01 63.27
N ARG A 130 -12.44 -9.95 64.00
CA ARG A 130 -12.84 -8.67 63.40
C ARG A 130 -11.72 -8.10 62.53
N HIS A 131 -10.49 -8.03 63.04
CA HIS A 131 -9.36 -7.54 62.25
C HIS A 131 -9.08 -8.39 61.00
N ARG A 132 -9.10 -9.73 61.10
CA ARG A 132 -8.98 -10.58 59.91
C ARG A 132 -10.11 -10.37 58.89
N SER A 133 -11.33 -10.10 59.37
CA SER A 133 -12.48 -9.78 58.51
C SER A 133 -12.29 -8.44 57.81
N GLU A 134 -11.81 -7.42 58.52
CA GLU A 134 -11.50 -6.09 57.97
C GLU A 134 -10.37 -6.19 56.91
N GLU A 135 -9.28 -6.90 57.22
CA GLU A 135 -8.17 -7.15 56.27
C GLU A 135 -8.66 -7.87 55.01
N MET A 136 -9.52 -8.87 55.15
CA MET A 136 -10.09 -9.61 54.02
C MET A 136 -11.06 -8.74 53.21
N GLU A 137 -11.83 -7.86 53.85
CA GLU A 137 -12.70 -6.90 53.15
C GLU A 137 -11.88 -5.88 52.34
N GLU A 138 -10.78 -5.37 52.91
CA GLU A 138 -9.84 -4.50 52.20
C GLU A 138 -9.22 -5.21 50.99
N GLU A 139 -8.81 -6.47 51.14
CA GLU A 139 -8.29 -7.28 50.03
C GLU A 139 -9.34 -7.51 48.94
N ILE A 140 -10.59 -7.81 49.30
CA ILE A 140 -11.70 -7.95 48.36
C ILE A 140 -11.92 -6.66 47.58
N ILE A 141 -11.87 -5.49 48.24
CA ILE A 141 -12.02 -4.19 47.58
C ILE A 141 -10.86 -3.96 46.59
N LEU A 142 -9.63 -4.25 46.98
CA LEU A 142 -8.46 -4.12 46.11
C LEU A 142 -8.56 -5.03 44.87
N LEU A 143 -8.88 -6.31 45.06
CA LEU A 143 -9.06 -7.27 43.97
C LEU A 143 -10.21 -6.87 43.04
N LYS A 144 -11.30 -6.33 43.59
CA LYS A 144 -12.43 -5.83 42.80
C LYS A 144 -12.04 -4.62 41.94
N ASN A 145 -11.23 -3.71 42.48
CA ASN A 145 -10.73 -2.57 41.72
C ASN A 145 -9.80 -3.04 40.59
N GLN A 146 -8.86 -3.94 40.87
CA GLN A 146 -7.99 -4.55 39.85
C GLN A 146 -8.79 -5.27 38.76
N TYR A 147 -9.83 -6.02 39.13
CA TYR A 147 -10.70 -6.68 38.18
C TYR A 147 -11.42 -5.67 37.27
N ASN A 148 -11.94 -4.57 37.83
CA ASN A 148 -12.59 -3.53 37.04
C ASN A 148 -11.62 -2.86 36.06
N ASP A 149 -10.38 -2.60 36.48
CA ASP A 149 -9.34 -2.02 35.63
C ASP A 149 -9.02 -2.95 34.45
N LEU A 150 -8.86 -4.26 34.71
CA LEU A 150 -8.63 -5.27 33.67
C LEU A 150 -9.81 -5.39 32.70
N VAL A 151 -11.05 -5.32 33.19
CA VAL A 151 -12.25 -5.34 32.34
C VAL A 151 -12.31 -4.09 31.44
N MET A 152 -11.93 -2.92 31.97
CA MET A 152 -11.83 -1.71 31.17
C MET A 152 -10.74 -1.82 30.11
N GLU A 153 -9.55 -2.33 30.46
CA GLU A 153 -8.45 -2.55 29.52
C GLU A 153 -8.85 -3.53 28.41
N GLU A 154 -9.50 -4.64 28.76
CA GLU A 154 -10.02 -5.60 27.78
C GLU A 154 -11.02 -4.94 26.82
N SER A 155 -11.92 -4.10 27.34
CA SER A 155 -12.87 -3.36 26.50
C SER A 155 -12.18 -2.40 25.53
N ILE A 156 -11.13 -1.70 25.98
CA ILE A 156 -10.33 -0.80 25.14
C ILE A 156 -9.62 -1.60 24.04
N LEU A 157 -8.91 -2.67 24.41
CA LEU A 157 -8.18 -3.52 23.47
C LEU A 157 -9.10 -4.18 22.44
N ARG A 158 -10.32 -4.59 22.84
CA ARG A 158 -11.33 -5.08 21.89
C ARG A 158 -11.72 -3.98 20.90
N GLY A 159 -11.96 -2.76 21.38
CA GLY A 159 -12.27 -1.61 20.52
C GLY A 159 -11.16 -1.28 19.52
N GLU A 160 -9.92 -1.24 19.99
CA GLU A 160 -8.73 -1.01 19.14
C GLU A 160 -8.56 -2.12 18.10
N LYS A 161 -8.74 -3.39 18.48
CA LYS A 161 -8.69 -4.52 17.55
C LYS A 161 -9.72 -4.37 16.43
N TYR A 162 -10.97 -4.04 16.76
CA TYR A 162 -12.00 -3.81 15.73
C TYR A 162 -11.63 -2.66 14.79
N SER A 163 -11.08 -1.57 15.32
CA SER A 163 -10.63 -0.43 14.50
C SER A 163 -9.50 -0.81 13.55
N VAL A 164 -8.53 -1.59 14.02
CA VAL A 164 -7.41 -2.08 13.20
C VAL A 164 -7.91 -3.03 12.10
N ASP A 165 -8.83 -3.96 12.43
CA ASP A 165 -9.42 -4.89 11.46
C ASP A 165 -10.20 -4.15 10.37
N GLU A 166 -10.95 -3.10 10.72
CA GLU A 166 -11.67 -2.24 9.77
C GLU A 166 -10.70 -1.50 8.83
N LEU A 167 -9.67 -0.86 9.38
CA LEU A 167 -8.64 -0.18 8.60
C LEU A 167 -7.88 -1.14 7.67
N HIS A 168 -7.58 -2.35 8.15
CA HIS A 168 -6.91 -3.38 7.36
C HIS A 168 -7.80 -3.87 6.21
N CYS A 169 -9.10 -4.06 6.44
CA CYS A 169 -10.06 -4.41 5.40
C CYS A 169 -10.15 -3.33 4.31
N GLU A 170 -10.20 -2.05 4.69
CA GLU A 170 -10.22 -0.94 3.74
C GLU A 170 -8.91 -0.84 2.94
N GLU A 171 -7.76 -1.07 3.59
CA GLU A 171 -6.47 -1.10 2.90
C GLU A 171 -6.38 -2.25 1.88
N ILE A 172 -6.86 -3.45 2.22
CA ILE A 172 -6.95 -4.57 1.27
C ILE A 172 -7.84 -4.21 0.08
N LYS A 173 -8.99 -3.56 0.31
CA LYS A 173 -9.88 -3.13 -0.78
C LYS A 173 -9.19 -2.12 -1.70
N ARG A 174 -8.46 -1.14 -1.14
CA ARG A 174 -7.69 -0.17 -1.94
C ARG A 174 -6.61 -0.86 -2.76
N ARG A 175 -5.84 -1.78 -2.16
CA ARG A 175 -4.81 -2.55 -2.88
C ARG A 175 -5.39 -3.34 -4.05
N ARG A 176 -6.50 -4.06 -3.83
CA ARG A 176 -7.19 -4.79 -4.90
C ARG A 176 -7.71 -3.87 -6.01
N ALA A 177 -8.16 -2.67 -5.67
CA ALA A 177 -8.59 -1.69 -6.66
C ALA A 177 -7.39 -1.17 -7.49
N SER A 178 -6.25 -0.89 -6.85
CA SER A 178 -5.03 -0.50 -7.55
C SER A 178 -4.46 -1.62 -8.42
N GLU A 179 -4.47 -2.87 -7.95
CA GLU A 179 -4.03 -4.04 -8.73
C GLU A 179 -4.85 -4.19 -10.01
N LYS A 180 -6.18 -4.05 -9.93
CA LYS A 180 -7.05 -4.08 -11.12
C LYS A 180 -6.74 -2.97 -12.12
N GLU A 181 -6.36 -1.79 -11.63
CA GLU A 181 -6.00 -0.68 -12.52
C GLU A 181 -4.62 -0.91 -13.15
N VAL A 182 -3.66 -1.48 -12.42
CA VAL A 182 -2.38 -1.92 -12.99
C VAL A 182 -2.61 -2.96 -14.09
N ASP A 183 -3.40 -4.01 -13.84
CA ASP A 183 -3.73 -5.03 -14.85
C ASP A 183 -4.42 -4.44 -16.09
N ARG A 184 -5.21 -3.37 -15.90
CA ARG A 184 -5.87 -2.65 -17.01
C ARG A 184 -4.86 -1.85 -17.82
N LEU A 185 -3.94 -1.15 -17.16
CA LEU A 185 -2.90 -0.37 -17.81
C LEU A 185 -1.90 -1.27 -18.54
N GLU A 186 -1.53 -2.42 -17.96
CA GLU A 186 -0.66 -3.40 -18.61
C GLU A 186 -1.27 -3.94 -19.90
N ARG A 187 -2.56 -4.29 -19.90
CA ARG A 187 -3.28 -4.67 -21.12
C ARG A 187 -3.28 -3.56 -22.15
N ARG A 188 -3.48 -2.31 -21.72
CA ARG A 188 -3.47 -1.15 -22.62
C ARG A 188 -2.08 -0.90 -23.22
N VAL A 189 -1.02 -1.11 -22.44
CA VAL A 189 0.36 -1.01 -22.92
C VAL A 189 0.65 -2.09 -23.97
N ALA A 190 0.19 -3.33 -23.74
CA ALA A 190 0.33 -4.41 -24.72
C ALA A 190 -0.41 -4.10 -26.03
N GLU A 191 -1.66 -3.65 -25.97
CA GLU A 191 -2.44 -3.22 -27.16
C GLU A 191 -1.73 -2.11 -27.95
N LEU A 192 -1.21 -1.10 -27.26
CA LEU A 192 -0.51 0.01 -27.91
C LEU A 192 0.83 -0.45 -28.51
N SER A 193 1.52 -1.40 -27.87
CA SER A 193 2.75 -1.99 -28.42
C SER A 193 2.48 -2.69 -29.74
N ASP A 194 1.41 -3.50 -29.81
CA ASP A 194 1.01 -4.19 -31.05
C ASP A 194 0.63 -3.19 -32.17
N GLU A 195 -0.03 -2.10 -31.82
CA GLU A 195 -0.39 -1.03 -32.76
C GLU A 195 0.87 -0.32 -33.31
N VAL A 196 1.84 -0.02 -32.43
CA VAL A 196 3.14 0.56 -32.83
C VAL A 196 3.89 -0.37 -33.78
N ASP A 197 3.90 -1.68 -33.51
CA ASP A 197 4.55 -2.66 -34.39
C ASP A 197 3.88 -2.76 -35.76
N GLU A 198 2.55 -2.71 -35.82
CA GLU A 198 1.83 -2.71 -37.09
C GLU A 198 2.07 -1.42 -37.90
N VAL A 199 2.05 -0.26 -37.24
CA VAL A 199 2.36 1.03 -37.89
C VAL A 199 3.80 1.04 -38.40
N THR A 200 4.75 0.52 -37.62
CA THR A 200 6.16 0.43 -38.02
C THR A 200 6.34 -0.48 -39.24
N ARG A 201 5.65 -1.63 -39.29
CA ARG A 201 5.64 -2.52 -40.47
C ARG A 201 5.05 -1.83 -41.70
N LYS A 202 3.96 -1.08 -41.55
CA LYS A 202 3.35 -0.31 -42.66
C LYS A 202 4.30 0.77 -43.16
N LEU A 203 4.94 1.51 -42.27
CA LEU A 203 5.90 2.56 -42.61
C LEU A 203 7.06 2.00 -43.43
N GLU A 204 7.61 0.84 -43.04
CA GLU A 204 8.73 0.22 -43.75
C GLU A 204 8.35 -0.25 -45.16
N ARG A 205 7.13 -0.79 -45.33
CA ARG A 205 6.58 -1.14 -46.65
C ARG A 205 6.46 0.08 -47.55
N GLU A 206 5.93 1.19 -47.03
CA GLU A 206 5.77 2.42 -47.80
C GLU A 206 7.11 3.09 -48.14
N LYS A 207 8.09 3.06 -47.22
CA LYS A 207 9.46 3.52 -47.51
C LYS A 207 10.09 2.71 -48.66
N SER A 208 9.98 1.39 -48.60
CA SER A 208 10.47 0.50 -49.65
C SER A 208 9.79 0.78 -51.00
N ARG A 209 8.48 1.04 -50.98
CA ARG A 209 7.72 1.41 -52.18
C ARG A 209 8.16 2.77 -52.74
N ALA A 210 8.37 3.76 -51.89
CA ALA A 210 8.83 5.08 -52.28
C ALA A 210 10.21 5.04 -52.95
N LEU A 211 11.15 4.25 -52.41
CA LEU A 211 12.47 4.07 -53.02
C LEU A 211 12.37 3.42 -54.41
N ARG A 212 11.56 2.36 -54.56
CA ARG A 212 11.34 1.73 -55.88
C ARG A 212 10.74 2.69 -56.90
N LEU A 213 9.75 3.48 -56.50
CA LEU A 213 9.14 4.49 -57.36
C LEU A 213 10.14 5.60 -57.72
N GLN A 214 10.97 6.03 -56.77
CA GLN A 214 12.02 7.01 -57.04
C GLN A 214 13.02 6.50 -58.09
N ASP A 215 13.45 5.24 -57.99
CA ASP A 215 14.34 4.63 -58.97
C ASP A 215 13.68 4.46 -60.34
N GLN A 216 12.40 4.09 -60.37
CA GLN A 216 11.61 4.03 -61.60
C GLN A 216 11.47 5.41 -62.25
N THR A 217 11.15 6.45 -61.48
CA THR A 217 11.06 7.83 -61.98
C THR A 217 12.40 8.27 -62.56
N ARG A 218 13.51 8.06 -61.84
CA ARG A 218 14.86 8.38 -62.36
C ARG A 218 15.20 7.61 -63.63
N SER A 219 14.79 6.35 -63.73
CA SER A 219 15.00 5.56 -64.95
C SER A 219 14.19 6.10 -66.12
N LEU A 220 12.92 6.47 -65.89
CA LEU A 220 12.04 7.03 -66.91
C LEU A 220 12.49 8.43 -67.34
N GLU A 221 12.97 9.26 -66.41
CA GLU A 221 13.54 10.58 -66.73
C GLU A 221 14.77 10.46 -67.63
N ARG A 222 15.66 9.49 -67.37
CA ARG A 222 16.81 9.21 -68.26
C ARG A 222 16.36 8.72 -69.63
N ASP A 223 15.43 7.76 -69.67
CA ASP A 223 14.89 7.24 -70.92
C ASP A 223 14.19 8.34 -71.75
N GLN A 224 13.47 9.24 -71.09
CA GLN A 224 12.87 10.42 -71.73
C GLN A 224 13.94 11.37 -72.26
N ALA A 225 14.96 11.71 -71.47
CA ALA A 225 16.05 12.60 -71.90
C ALA A 225 16.84 12.03 -73.09
N ASP A 226 16.98 10.71 -73.17
CA ASP A 226 17.61 10.04 -74.31
C ASP A 226 16.71 10.03 -75.56
N LYS A 227 15.39 9.92 -75.40
CA LYS A 227 14.42 9.85 -76.51
C LYS A 227 14.01 11.22 -77.05
N GLU A 228 13.96 12.25 -76.23
CA GLU A 228 13.54 13.61 -76.59
C GLU A 228 14.23 14.15 -77.86
N PRO A 229 15.57 14.12 -78.01
CA PRO A 229 16.21 14.62 -79.22
C PRO A 229 15.84 13.82 -80.49
N LEU A 230 15.56 12.51 -80.36
CA LEU A 230 15.10 11.69 -81.49
C LEU A 230 13.68 12.09 -81.91
N VAL A 231 12.81 12.37 -80.95
CA VAL A 231 11.44 12.83 -81.19
C VAL A 231 11.44 14.18 -81.91
N ASP A 232 12.25 15.15 -81.44
CA ASP A 232 12.34 16.48 -82.05
C ASP A 232 12.78 16.41 -83.52
N ILE A 233 13.80 15.60 -83.83
CA ILE A 233 14.25 15.36 -85.20
C ILE A 233 13.14 14.70 -86.03
N GLY A 234 12.50 13.65 -85.49
CA GLY A 234 11.38 12.97 -86.15
C GLY A 234 10.24 13.93 -86.50
N VAL A 235 9.86 14.81 -85.57
CA VAL A 235 8.83 15.84 -85.75
C VAL A 235 9.25 16.81 -86.85
N ALA A 236 10.47 17.33 -86.84
CA ALA A 236 10.95 18.27 -87.86
C ALA A 236 10.94 17.65 -89.27
N VAL A 237 11.44 16.41 -89.41
CA VAL A 237 11.49 15.69 -90.69
C VAL A 237 10.08 15.37 -91.21
N ARG A 238 9.18 14.86 -90.35
CA ARG A 238 7.80 14.56 -90.75
C ARG A 238 7.00 15.81 -91.04
N THR A 239 7.22 16.90 -90.31
CA THR A 239 6.60 18.21 -90.58
C THR A 239 7.01 18.73 -91.96
N ARG A 240 8.30 18.64 -92.32
CA ARG A 240 8.76 18.97 -93.68
C ARG A 240 8.03 18.16 -94.75
N PHE A 241 7.95 16.83 -94.57
CA PHE A 241 7.25 15.96 -95.52
C PHE A 241 5.78 16.38 -95.69
N LEU A 242 5.06 16.61 -94.59
CA LEU A 242 3.66 17.04 -94.63
C LEU A 242 3.48 18.40 -95.30
N GLN A 243 4.42 19.33 -95.14
CA GLN A 243 4.39 20.61 -95.84
C GLN A 243 4.57 20.44 -97.35
N GLN A 244 5.49 19.57 -97.79
CA GLN A 244 5.65 19.24 -99.22
C GLN A 244 4.39 18.60 -99.79
N ALA A 245 3.82 17.62 -99.07
CA ALA A 245 2.59 16.96 -99.46
C ALA A 245 1.41 17.93 -99.53
N ARG A 246 1.30 18.88 -98.59
CA ARG A 246 0.26 19.92 -98.58
C ARG A 246 0.24 20.72 -99.89
N LYS A 247 1.40 21.13 -100.40
CA LYS A 247 1.49 21.81 -101.70
C LYS A 247 0.93 20.97 -102.84
N MET A 248 1.21 19.67 -102.84
CA MET A 248 0.76 18.75 -103.89
C MET A 248 -0.74 18.45 -103.80
N VAL A 249 -1.27 18.29 -102.58
CA VAL A 249 -2.66 17.85 -102.35
C VAL A 249 -3.64 19.02 -102.36
N THR A 250 -3.29 20.14 -101.73
CA THR A 250 -4.22 21.28 -101.55
C THR A 250 -3.83 22.52 -102.33
N GLY A 251 -2.68 22.53 -103.02
CA GLY A 251 -2.15 23.71 -103.71
C GLY A 251 -1.69 24.83 -102.78
N GLN A 252 -1.77 24.67 -101.46
CA GLN A 252 -1.41 25.71 -100.49
C GLN A 252 0.11 25.89 -100.39
N GLN A 253 0.53 27.13 -100.10
CA GLN A 253 1.94 27.47 -100.01
C GLN A 253 2.63 26.71 -98.88
N THR A 254 3.84 26.21 -99.15
CA THR A 254 4.68 25.53 -98.16
C THR A 254 5.29 26.53 -97.19
N SER A 255 5.29 26.19 -95.90
CA SER A 255 6.09 26.93 -94.93
C SER A 255 7.59 26.71 -95.19
N MET A 256 8.26 27.71 -95.76
CA MET A 256 9.71 27.65 -96.04
C MET A 256 10.53 27.42 -94.77
N ARG A 257 10.06 27.92 -93.62
CA ARG A 257 10.68 27.68 -92.31
C ARG A 257 10.66 26.20 -91.95
N ALA A 258 9.53 25.53 -92.12
CA ALA A 258 9.39 24.09 -91.84
C ALA A 258 10.23 23.25 -92.81
N ILE A 259 10.30 23.63 -94.09
CA ILE A 259 11.15 22.95 -95.07
C ILE A 259 12.63 23.06 -94.69
N LYS A 260 13.10 24.29 -94.37
CA LYS A 260 14.50 24.51 -93.94
C LYS A 260 14.83 23.74 -92.66
N SER A 261 13.95 23.78 -91.66
CA SER A 261 14.12 23.08 -90.39
C SER A 261 14.19 21.55 -90.57
N GLY A 262 13.25 20.95 -91.31
CA GLY A 262 13.29 19.50 -91.55
C GLY A 262 14.45 19.06 -92.46
N ASN A 263 14.88 19.91 -93.40
CA ASN A 263 16.09 19.64 -94.20
C ASN A 263 17.35 19.67 -93.32
N ALA A 264 17.44 20.61 -92.38
CA ALA A 264 18.54 20.67 -91.42
C ALA A 264 18.52 19.42 -90.52
N ALA A 265 17.38 19.06 -89.96
CA ALA A 265 17.21 17.87 -89.11
C ALA A 265 17.56 16.55 -89.82
N ALA A 266 17.29 16.44 -91.13
CA ALA A 266 17.55 15.22 -91.90
C ALA A 266 18.99 15.07 -92.39
N HIS A 267 19.72 16.17 -92.57
CA HIS A 267 20.98 16.16 -93.33
C HIS A 267 22.18 16.77 -92.58
N ARG A 268 21.97 17.48 -91.49
CA ARG A 268 23.06 18.00 -90.66
C ARG A 268 23.40 17.00 -89.57
N ALA A 269 24.68 16.93 -89.25
CA ALA A 269 25.18 16.18 -88.11
C ALA A 269 24.63 16.80 -86.81
N ASN A 270 24.23 15.94 -85.88
CA ASN A 270 23.81 16.34 -84.54
C ASN A 270 24.25 15.24 -83.58
N GLY A 271 25.40 15.44 -82.95
CA GLY A 271 26.01 14.40 -82.14
C GLY A 271 25.16 13.97 -80.94
N LEU A 272 24.28 14.84 -80.41
CA LEU A 272 23.38 14.47 -79.31
C LEU A 272 22.31 13.48 -79.77
N VAL A 273 21.71 13.74 -80.94
CA VAL A 273 20.72 12.85 -81.57
C VAL A 273 21.39 11.55 -82.01
N ASP A 274 22.55 11.64 -82.66
CA ASP A 274 23.26 10.47 -83.15
C ASP A 274 23.73 9.59 -81.99
N ALA A 275 24.17 10.18 -80.87
CA ALA A 275 24.51 9.45 -79.66
C ALA A 275 23.28 8.83 -79.00
N ALA A 276 22.13 9.52 -79.02
CA ALA A 276 20.86 8.99 -78.54
C ALA A 276 20.42 7.73 -79.30
N VAL A 277 20.75 7.60 -80.60
CA VAL A 277 20.51 6.35 -81.35
C VAL A 277 21.23 5.18 -80.68
N PHE A 278 22.48 5.35 -80.21
CA PHE A 278 23.20 4.26 -79.52
C PHE A 278 22.68 3.98 -78.12
N ARG A 279 22.02 4.95 -77.47
CA ARG A 279 21.44 4.78 -76.11
C ARG A 279 20.07 4.12 -76.16
N VAL A 280 19.24 4.50 -77.13
CA VAL A 280 17.84 4.06 -77.24
C VAL A 280 17.69 2.85 -78.15
N ALA A 281 18.45 2.78 -79.24
CA ALA A 281 18.28 1.70 -80.21
C ALA A 281 19.00 0.43 -79.75
N GLN A 282 18.26 -0.69 -79.69
CA GLN A 282 18.82 -2.03 -79.50
C GLN A 282 19.46 -2.55 -80.79
N LEU A 283 20.32 -1.74 -81.41
CA LEU A 283 21.10 -2.19 -82.56
C LEU A 283 22.13 -3.19 -82.03
N ALA A 284 22.07 -4.44 -82.46
CA ALA A 284 23.03 -5.48 -82.10
C ALA A 284 23.81 -5.93 -83.34
N GLY A 285 25.07 -6.31 -83.17
CA GLY A 285 25.91 -6.89 -84.22
C GLY A 285 27.03 -5.98 -84.71
N ARG A 286 27.66 -6.38 -85.83
CA ARG A 286 28.84 -5.71 -86.42
C ARG A 286 28.55 -4.28 -86.86
N ASP A 287 27.36 -4.04 -87.42
CA ASP A 287 26.95 -2.73 -87.92
C ASP A 287 26.97 -1.65 -86.82
N MET A 288 26.59 -1.99 -85.58
CA MET A 288 26.66 -1.03 -84.46
C MET A 288 28.10 -0.66 -84.10
N GLN A 289 29.02 -1.63 -84.15
CA GLN A 289 30.44 -1.39 -83.84
C GLN A 289 31.09 -0.49 -84.90
N ASP A 290 30.78 -0.73 -86.17
CA ASP A 290 31.30 0.09 -87.27
C ASP A 290 30.71 1.51 -87.21
N MET A 291 29.41 1.65 -86.94
CA MET A 291 28.79 2.96 -86.75
C MET A 291 29.32 3.69 -85.51
N ALA A 292 29.67 2.98 -84.43
CA ALA A 292 30.30 3.58 -83.25
C ALA A 292 31.72 4.10 -83.55
N ARG A 293 32.47 3.44 -84.45
CA ARG A 293 33.76 3.94 -84.94
C ARG A 293 33.58 5.20 -85.78
N VAL A 294 32.65 5.18 -86.74
CA VAL A 294 32.32 6.36 -87.54
C VAL A 294 31.88 7.53 -86.65
N PHE A 295 31.04 7.26 -85.65
CA PHE A 295 30.64 8.27 -84.67
C PHE A 295 31.87 8.85 -83.95
N LYS A 296 32.75 8.00 -83.44
CA LYS A 296 33.96 8.46 -82.74
C LYS A 296 34.87 9.30 -83.64
N ASP A 297 34.97 8.98 -84.91
CA ASP A 297 35.80 9.72 -85.87
C ASP A 297 35.18 11.07 -86.27
N LEU A 298 33.85 11.16 -86.29
CA LEU A 298 33.10 12.39 -86.54
C LEU A 298 33.12 13.31 -85.31
N TYR A 299 32.77 12.77 -84.13
CA TYR A 299 32.50 13.53 -82.91
C TYR A 299 33.65 13.53 -81.91
N LYS A 300 34.77 12.88 -82.26
CA LYS A 300 36.00 12.76 -81.46
C LYS A 300 35.86 12.01 -80.12
N VAL A 301 34.69 11.43 -79.83
CA VAL A 301 34.43 10.63 -78.61
C VAL A 301 33.47 9.47 -78.87
N PRO A 302 33.50 8.41 -78.04
CA PRO A 302 32.51 7.34 -78.12
C PRO A 302 31.06 7.85 -77.93
N PRO A 303 30.06 7.21 -78.56
CA PRO A 303 28.66 7.64 -78.48
C PRO A 303 28.12 7.78 -77.06
N LEU A 304 28.42 6.81 -76.18
CA LEU A 304 27.93 6.81 -74.79
C LEU A 304 28.55 7.92 -73.93
N GLN A 305 29.60 8.59 -74.41
CA GLN A 305 30.25 9.71 -73.72
C GLN A 305 29.87 11.06 -74.32
N TYR A 306 29.19 11.10 -75.48
CA TYR A 306 28.81 12.36 -76.10
C TYR A 306 27.65 13.01 -75.35
N GLY A 307 27.80 14.29 -74.99
CA GLY A 307 26.83 15.03 -74.17
C GLY A 307 26.92 14.74 -72.66
N TYR A 308 27.74 13.78 -72.24
CA TYR A 308 28.02 13.51 -70.82
C TYR A 308 29.42 14.02 -70.43
N GLY A 309 29.53 14.67 -69.28
CA GLY A 309 30.80 15.20 -68.76
C GLY A 309 31.01 16.70 -69.00
N TYR A 310 32.23 17.18 -68.78
CA TYR A 310 32.57 18.61 -68.71
C TYR A 310 32.75 19.31 -70.07
N ARG A 311 32.20 18.77 -71.18
CA ARG A 311 32.32 19.42 -72.49
C ARG A 311 31.30 20.56 -72.61
N PRO A 312 31.74 21.82 -72.88
CA PRO A 312 30.83 22.94 -73.06
C PRO A 312 29.90 22.76 -74.25
N LYS A 313 28.67 23.29 -74.20
CA LYS A 313 27.66 23.13 -75.26
C LYS A 313 28.13 23.71 -76.58
N LYS A 314 28.75 24.88 -76.56
CA LYS A 314 29.26 25.55 -77.77
C LYS A 314 30.36 24.77 -78.47
N TYR A 315 31.15 24.02 -77.70
CA TYR A 315 32.16 23.14 -78.28
C TYR A 315 31.53 21.95 -79.01
N LEU A 316 30.49 21.34 -78.41
CA LEU A 316 29.73 20.27 -79.07
C LEU A 316 29.07 20.77 -80.37
N GLU A 317 28.48 21.97 -80.35
CA GLU A 317 27.90 22.57 -81.55
C GLU A 317 28.94 22.84 -82.66
N ALA A 318 30.18 23.21 -82.29
CA ALA A 318 31.26 23.36 -83.25
C ALA A 318 31.66 22.02 -83.89
N ILE A 319 31.70 20.94 -83.10
CA ILE A 319 31.94 19.58 -83.59
C ILE A 319 30.82 19.13 -84.53
N ASP A 320 29.55 19.40 -84.20
CA ASP A 320 28.41 19.09 -85.07
C ASP A 320 28.52 19.80 -86.43
N CYS A 321 29.01 21.06 -86.43
CA CYS A 321 29.31 21.78 -87.66
C CYS A 321 30.48 21.13 -88.42
N GLU A 322 31.56 20.75 -87.75
CA GLU A 322 32.70 20.03 -88.35
C GLU A 322 32.21 18.75 -89.05
N ALA A 323 31.43 17.93 -88.35
CA ALA A 323 30.89 16.68 -88.85
C ALA A 323 29.97 16.92 -90.07
N THR A 324 29.15 17.98 -90.04
CA THR A 324 28.32 18.38 -91.20
C THR A 324 29.19 18.76 -92.40
N ILE A 325 30.23 19.57 -92.21
CA ILE A 325 31.12 20.01 -93.29
C ILE A 325 31.86 18.80 -93.89
N ARG A 326 32.37 17.89 -93.04
CA ARG A 326 33.11 16.69 -93.46
C ARG A 326 32.23 15.71 -94.23
N THR A 327 30.97 15.57 -93.86
CA THR A 327 30.04 14.61 -94.51
C THR A 327 29.31 15.19 -95.71
N THR A 328 29.25 16.52 -95.85
CA THR A 328 28.72 17.19 -97.04
C THR A 328 29.72 17.04 -98.19
N LEU A 329 29.82 15.86 -98.79
CA LEU A 329 30.69 15.60 -99.95
C LEU A 329 29.90 15.47 -101.24
N SER A 330 30.45 16.03 -102.30
CA SER A 330 30.03 15.74 -103.67
C SER A 330 31.27 15.87 -104.53
N VAL A 331 31.64 14.77 -105.19
CA VAL A 331 32.94 14.52 -105.86
C VAL A 331 33.33 15.58 -106.91
N ARG A 332 32.41 16.40 -107.41
CA ARG A 332 32.68 17.52 -108.35
C ARG A 332 32.65 18.91 -107.70
N ARG A 333 32.36 19.03 -106.40
CA ARG A 333 31.89 20.26 -105.71
C ARG A 333 32.84 20.82 -104.65
N GLU A 334 33.98 20.17 -104.41
CA GLU A 334 34.96 20.61 -103.40
C GLU A 334 35.53 21.99 -103.74
N LEU A 335 35.90 22.23 -105.00
CA LEU A 335 36.63 23.43 -105.44
C LEU A 335 35.93 24.77 -105.14
N ASN A 336 34.60 24.83 -105.23
CA ASN A 336 33.87 26.11 -105.08
C ASN A 336 33.61 26.52 -103.62
N SER A 337 33.73 25.58 -102.67
CA SER A 337 33.51 25.84 -101.24
C SER A 337 34.77 25.65 -100.38
N MET A 338 35.92 25.34 -101.00
CA MET A 338 37.18 25.13 -100.28
C MET A 338 37.59 26.31 -99.38
N PRO A 339 37.49 27.58 -99.82
CA PRO A 339 37.86 28.70 -98.95
C PRO A 339 37.00 28.76 -97.68
N GLN A 340 35.69 28.56 -97.81
CA GLN A 340 34.75 28.53 -96.68
C GLN A 340 35.02 27.34 -95.76
N ARG A 341 35.36 26.17 -96.32
CA ARG A 341 35.72 24.98 -95.54
C ARG A 341 36.96 25.20 -94.70
N LEU A 342 38.04 25.70 -95.32
CA LEU A 342 39.29 26.00 -94.62
C LEU A 342 39.06 27.03 -93.52
N GLN A 343 38.34 28.13 -93.83
CA GLN A 343 38.01 29.14 -92.83
C GLN A 343 37.20 28.57 -91.66
N ALA A 344 36.24 27.67 -91.93
CA ALA A 344 35.44 27.04 -90.88
C ALA A 344 36.31 26.14 -89.98
N MET A 345 37.21 25.34 -90.57
CA MET A 345 38.12 24.49 -89.81
C MET A 345 39.05 25.32 -88.93
N ASP A 346 39.61 26.43 -89.44
CA ASP A 346 40.46 27.33 -88.66
C ASP A 346 39.71 27.90 -87.43
N GLN A 347 38.43 28.23 -87.58
CA GLN A 347 37.61 28.69 -86.44
C GLN A 347 37.35 27.57 -85.43
N ILE A 348 37.09 26.35 -85.89
CA ILE A 348 36.85 25.17 -85.02
C ILE A 348 38.13 24.79 -84.26
N ASP A 349 39.29 24.85 -84.92
CA ASP A 349 40.59 24.61 -84.30
C ASP A 349 40.92 25.67 -83.25
N ALA A 350 40.54 26.94 -83.48
CA ALA A 350 40.67 28.00 -82.49
C ALA A 350 39.77 27.76 -81.26
N ILE A 351 38.52 27.35 -81.46
CA ILE A 351 37.60 26.97 -80.36
C ILE A 351 38.18 25.78 -79.57
N SER A 352 38.66 24.75 -80.28
CA SER A 352 39.26 23.55 -79.68
C SER A 352 40.54 23.87 -78.90
N SER A 353 41.42 24.69 -79.47
CA SER A 353 42.65 25.15 -78.83
C SER A 353 42.34 25.94 -77.56
N LYS A 354 41.32 26.78 -77.59
CA LYS A 354 40.88 27.54 -76.40
C LYS A 354 40.37 26.61 -75.29
N LEU A 355 39.68 25.53 -75.63
CA LEU A 355 39.26 24.53 -74.64
C LEU A 355 40.47 23.82 -74.01
N ILE A 356 41.47 23.44 -74.83
CA ILE A 356 42.68 22.73 -74.40
C ILE A 356 43.63 23.63 -73.60
N GLN A 357 43.92 24.84 -74.10
CA GLN A 357 44.87 25.79 -73.50
C GLN A 357 44.43 26.27 -72.11
N ASN A 358 43.12 26.29 -71.86
CA ASN A 358 42.60 26.63 -70.55
C ASN A 358 42.72 25.47 -69.55
N GLY A 359 43.12 24.26 -69.95
CA GLY A 359 43.50 23.17 -69.04
C GLY A 359 42.45 22.80 -67.98
N GLY A 360 41.16 23.02 -68.27
CA GLY A 360 40.07 22.85 -67.30
C GLY A 360 39.88 23.99 -66.29
N ARG A 361 40.62 25.11 -66.42
CA ARG A 361 40.45 26.32 -65.59
C ARG A 361 39.14 27.06 -65.87
N LEU A 362 38.61 26.97 -67.09
CA LEU A 362 37.28 27.45 -67.41
C LEU A 362 36.26 26.34 -67.11
N THR A 363 35.26 26.65 -66.31
CA THR A 363 34.08 25.79 -66.21
C THR A 363 33.35 25.75 -67.55
N ALA A 364 32.55 24.72 -67.80
CA ALA A 364 31.75 24.62 -69.02
C ALA A 364 30.90 25.88 -69.24
N ASP A 365 30.30 26.43 -68.17
CA ASP A 365 29.52 27.66 -68.20
C ASP A 365 30.35 28.90 -68.56
N GLN A 366 31.60 28.98 -68.10
CA GLN A 366 32.47 30.11 -68.45
C GLN A 366 32.88 30.05 -69.92
N PHE A 367 33.17 28.86 -70.44
CA PHE A 367 33.45 28.67 -71.87
C PHE A 367 32.22 29.01 -72.72
N ASP A 368 31.04 28.56 -72.30
CA ASP A 368 29.78 28.85 -73.00
C ASP A 368 29.35 30.33 -72.86
N ARG A 369 29.97 31.14 -72.00
CA ARG A 369 29.73 32.59 -71.91
C ARG A 369 30.82 33.43 -72.57
N ASP A 370 31.90 32.81 -73.03
CA ASP A 370 33.00 33.50 -73.69
C ASP A 370 32.54 34.09 -75.04
N THR A 371 32.76 35.40 -75.19
CA THR A 371 32.30 36.17 -76.35
C THR A 371 33.06 35.86 -77.62
N ASP A 372 34.35 35.50 -77.52
CA ASP A 372 35.15 35.07 -78.66
C ASP A 372 34.73 33.66 -79.11
N VAL A 373 34.43 32.75 -78.18
CA VAL A 373 33.83 31.44 -78.52
C VAL A 373 32.50 31.61 -79.22
N GLU A 374 31.62 32.48 -78.72
CA GLU A 374 30.32 32.78 -79.35
C GLU A 374 30.48 33.29 -80.78
N TRP A 375 31.35 34.30 -80.97
CA TRP A 375 31.58 34.89 -82.28
C TRP A 375 32.14 33.87 -83.27
N ARG A 376 33.11 33.05 -82.85
CA ARG A 376 33.69 32.00 -83.69
C ARG A 376 32.67 30.95 -84.05
N LEU A 377 31.88 30.47 -83.08
CA LEU A 377 30.84 29.48 -83.32
C LEU A 377 29.79 30.03 -84.30
N GLN A 378 29.36 31.29 -84.14
CA GLN A 378 28.43 31.91 -85.07
C GLN A 378 29.01 32.00 -86.48
N ARG A 379 30.31 32.32 -86.61
CA ARG A 379 30.99 32.31 -87.91
C ARG A 379 31.03 30.91 -88.52
N VAL A 380 31.33 29.88 -87.73
CA VAL A 380 31.32 28.47 -88.16
C VAL A 380 29.93 28.06 -88.65
N LYS A 381 28.86 28.43 -87.91
CA LYS A 381 27.47 28.16 -88.32
C LYS A 381 27.13 28.79 -89.67
N THR A 382 27.46 30.07 -89.86
CA THR A 382 27.25 30.77 -91.13
C THR A 382 28.01 30.11 -92.29
N LEU A 383 29.30 29.77 -92.08
CA LEU A 383 30.09 29.08 -93.10
C LEU A 383 29.53 27.69 -93.42
N THR A 384 29.05 26.97 -92.41
CA THR A 384 28.39 25.66 -92.59
C THR A 384 27.13 25.81 -93.44
N ASP A 385 26.32 26.84 -93.20
CA ASP A 385 25.14 27.14 -94.01
C ASP A 385 25.51 27.45 -95.47
N GLU A 386 26.53 28.29 -95.69
CA GLU A 386 27.05 28.63 -97.03
C GLU A 386 27.53 27.37 -97.78
N ILE A 387 28.29 26.49 -97.12
CA ILE A 387 28.79 25.23 -97.69
C ILE A 387 27.64 24.29 -98.05
N VAL A 388 26.65 24.15 -97.16
CA VAL A 388 25.49 23.27 -97.38
C VAL A 388 24.60 23.81 -98.50
N GLU A 389 24.38 25.12 -98.59
CA GLU A 389 23.58 25.71 -99.67
C GLU A 389 24.32 25.65 -101.02
N ALA A 390 25.63 25.90 -101.05
CA ALA A 390 26.45 25.71 -102.26
C ALA A 390 26.41 24.26 -102.78
N ALA A 391 26.31 23.28 -101.87
CA ALA A 391 26.15 21.88 -102.24
C ALA A 391 24.75 21.57 -102.83
N ARG A 392 23.71 22.33 -102.48
CA ARG A 392 22.32 22.15 -102.92
C ARG A 392 21.99 22.84 -104.24
N THR A 393 22.54 24.01 -104.53
CA THR A 393 22.19 24.79 -105.74
C THR A 393 22.75 24.21 -107.04
N MET A 394 23.57 23.16 -106.96
CA MET A 394 24.17 22.45 -108.11
C MET A 394 23.69 20.99 -108.25
N THR A 395 22.53 20.66 -107.66
CA THR A 395 21.67 19.50 -108.01
C THR A 395 20.44 20.01 -108.74
#